data_AF-A0A6L4ZI21-F1
#
_entry.id   AF-A0A6L4ZI21-F1
#
_cell.length_a   1.000
_cell.length_b   1.000
_cell.length_c   1.000
_cell.angle_alpha   90.00
_cell.angle_beta   90.00
_cell.angle_gamma   90.00
#
_symmetry.space_group_name_H-M   'P 1'
#
loop_
_entity.id
_entity.type
_entity.pdbx_description
1 polymer ?
#
loop_
_entity_poly.entity_id
_entity_poly.type
_entity_poly.pdbx_seq_one_letter_code
_entity_poly.pdbx_strand_id
1 'polypeptide(L)'
;MKPYILEQTNWKQVKNEKYDVAILPWGATEPHNYHLPYGTDSLETAKIAEEAAEKAWKKGAKIMVLPTIPLGVQNPGQIDLPFCLHTKPSTQTLIFQDIVEALYKQKIRKLVLLNGHGGNDFKPMVREIQPQFPEMLISLVEWFKIYDLSEYFEEDGDHAGEMETSVIMHYYPHLVLPLEEAGDGNSKSSKLKGVLNKTAWIPRQWNKVSSDTGVGNPQKATAEKGKKYLEDVTSSIADFLVEMAECNFEDLYK
;
A
#
# COMPACT_ATOMS: atom_id res chain seq x y z
N MET A 1 22.55 0.41 -10.32
CA MET A 1 22.05 0.10 -8.96
C MET A 1 21.26 1.31 -8.48
N LYS A 2 19.97 1.15 -8.18
CA LYS A 2 19.10 2.28 -7.82
C LYS A 2 19.48 2.77 -6.40
N PRO A 3 19.95 4.01 -6.22
CA PRO A 3 20.45 4.49 -4.92
C PRO A 3 19.34 4.73 -3.88
N TYR A 4 18.08 4.56 -4.29
CA TYR A 4 16.88 4.86 -3.51
C TYR A 4 16.07 3.62 -3.14
N ILE A 5 16.55 2.42 -3.41
CA ILE A 5 15.91 1.15 -3.00
C ILE A 5 16.86 0.40 -2.08
N LEU A 6 16.46 0.21 -0.81
CA LEU A 6 17.35 -0.37 0.20
C LEU A 6 17.77 -1.80 -0.14
N GLU A 7 16.84 -2.61 -0.65
CA GLU A 7 17.11 -4.01 -1.02
C GLU A 7 18.06 -4.15 -2.21
N GLN A 8 18.21 -3.10 -3.02
CA GLN A 8 19.02 -3.13 -4.24
C GLN A 8 20.30 -2.30 -4.11
N THR A 9 20.51 -1.56 -3.02
CA THR A 9 21.70 -0.72 -2.79
C THR A 9 22.71 -1.44 -1.89
N ASN A 10 23.79 -0.76 -1.50
CA ASN A 10 24.77 -1.31 -0.56
C ASN A 10 25.33 -0.24 0.38
N TRP A 11 25.99 -0.70 1.45
CA TRP A 11 26.58 0.16 2.48
C TRP A 11 27.52 1.24 1.92
N LYS A 12 28.32 0.91 0.89
CA LYS A 12 29.26 1.87 0.29
C LYS A 12 28.53 3.07 -0.32
N GLN A 13 27.34 2.86 -0.88
CA GLN A 13 26.52 3.92 -1.45
C GLN A 13 25.84 4.76 -0.37
N VAL A 14 25.26 4.13 0.65
CA VAL A 14 24.43 4.85 1.64
C VAL A 14 25.24 5.59 2.70
N LYS A 15 26.45 5.11 3.07
CA LYS A 15 27.18 5.59 4.25
C LYS A 15 27.57 7.07 4.25
N ASN A 16 27.67 7.68 3.07
CA ASN A 16 28.09 9.06 2.88
C ASN A 16 26.96 9.93 2.31
N GLU A 17 25.79 9.36 2.08
CA GLU A 17 24.63 10.07 1.54
C GLU A 17 23.73 10.49 2.70
N LYS A 18 23.20 11.71 2.66
CA LYS A 18 22.15 12.15 3.56
C LYS A 18 20.81 11.92 2.87
N TYR A 19 19.96 11.09 3.47
CA TYR A 19 18.60 10.86 3.01
C TYR A 19 17.64 11.78 3.78
N ASP A 20 16.69 12.37 3.06
CA ASP A 20 15.72 13.33 3.60
C ASP A 20 14.51 12.61 4.20
N VAL A 21 14.03 11.57 3.53
CA VAL A 21 12.79 10.85 3.85
C VAL A 21 12.98 9.34 3.61
N ALA A 22 12.49 8.52 4.54
CA ALA A 22 12.28 7.09 4.29
C ALA A 22 10.81 6.85 3.91
N ILE A 23 10.56 5.95 2.96
CA ILE A 23 9.23 5.46 2.63
C ILE A 23 9.17 3.95 2.92
N LEU A 24 8.17 3.53 3.70
CA LEU A 24 7.95 2.15 4.10
C LEU A 24 6.73 1.59 3.36
N PRO A 25 6.92 0.76 2.32
CA PRO A 25 5.82 0.07 1.66
C PRO A 25 5.27 -1.04 2.56
N TRP A 26 3.96 -1.11 2.72
CA TRP A 26 3.29 -2.11 3.54
C TRP A 26 2.03 -2.63 2.87
N GLY A 27 2.01 -3.93 2.54
CA GLY A 27 0.89 -4.62 1.93
C GLY A 27 0.37 -5.76 2.82
N ALA A 28 -0.04 -6.85 2.18
CA ALA A 28 -0.43 -8.10 2.80
C ALA A 28 -0.02 -9.32 1.96
N THR A 29 -0.30 -10.50 2.51
CA THR A 29 -0.26 -11.79 1.81
C THR A 29 -1.63 -12.42 1.91
N GLU A 30 -2.42 -12.36 0.83
CA GLU A 30 -3.80 -12.83 0.81
C GLU A 30 -4.28 -13.24 -0.59
N PRO A 31 -5.26 -14.16 -0.68
CA PRO A 31 -5.88 -14.52 -1.95
C PRO A 31 -6.52 -13.32 -2.66
N HIS A 32 -6.26 -13.19 -3.95
CA HIS A 32 -6.81 -12.14 -4.80
C HIS A 32 -7.51 -12.76 -6.01
N ASN A 33 -8.78 -13.15 -5.82
CA ASN A 33 -9.50 -13.91 -6.85
C ASN A 33 -8.68 -15.19 -7.20
N TYR A 34 -8.93 -15.81 -8.35
CA TYR A 34 -8.17 -16.98 -8.83
C TYR A 34 -6.93 -16.59 -9.63
N HIS A 35 -6.89 -15.38 -10.20
CA HIS A 35 -5.92 -15.01 -11.24
C HIS A 35 -4.75 -14.16 -10.76
N LEU A 36 -4.87 -13.45 -9.63
CA LEU A 36 -3.80 -12.59 -9.10
C LEU A 36 -2.93 -13.31 -8.05
N PRO A 37 -1.66 -12.89 -7.91
CA PRO A 37 -0.76 -13.49 -6.94
C PRO A 37 -1.17 -13.18 -5.50
N TYR A 38 -0.82 -14.05 -4.56
CA TYR A 38 -1.03 -13.80 -3.11
C TYR A 38 -0.35 -12.54 -2.59
N GLY A 39 0.66 -12.04 -3.32
CA GLY A 39 1.46 -10.89 -2.95
C GLY A 39 1.02 -9.59 -3.61
N THR A 40 -0.16 -9.50 -4.24
CA THR A 40 -0.65 -8.30 -4.97
C THR A 40 -0.37 -7.02 -4.20
N ASP A 41 -0.94 -6.82 -3.02
CA ASP A 41 -0.75 -5.62 -2.19
C ASP A 41 0.72 -5.26 -1.98
N SER A 42 1.57 -6.26 -1.73
CA SER A 42 2.99 -6.05 -1.49
C SER A 42 3.74 -5.68 -2.77
N LEU A 43 3.43 -6.36 -3.87
CA LEU A 43 4.04 -6.13 -5.19
C LEU A 43 3.70 -4.74 -5.74
N GLU A 44 2.43 -4.35 -5.66
CA GLU A 44 1.96 -3.04 -6.11
C GLU A 44 2.59 -1.92 -5.28
N THR A 45 2.48 -2.02 -3.95
CA THR A 45 2.96 -0.98 -3.04
C THR A 45 4.47 -0.80 -3.14
N ALA A 46 5.22 -1.90 -3.31
CA ALA A 46 6.65 -1.83 -3.58
C ALA A 46 6.96 -1.02 -4.84
N LYS A 47 6.31 -1.35 -5.97
CA LYS A 47 6.54 -0.66 -7.26
C LYS A 47 6.12 0.81 -7.23
N ILE A 48 4.98 1.10 -6.62
CA ILE A 48 4.51 2.48 -6.45
C ILE A 48 5.52 3.29 -5.64
N ALA A 49 6.06 2.74 -4.55
CA ALA A 49 7.10 3.41 -3.76
C ALA A 49 8.39 3.62 -4.57
N GLU A 50 8.83 2.62 -5.33
CA GLU A 50 10.00 2.73 -6.20
C GLU A 50 9.86 3.86 -7.24
N GLU A 51 8.72 3.92 -7.91
CA GLU A 51 8.48 4.89 -8.99
C GLU A 51 8.26 6.30 -8.46
N ALA A 52 7.53 6.45 -7.36
CA ALA A 52 7.39 7.73 -6.68
C ALA A 52 8.74 8.24 -6.16
N ALA A 53 9.56 7.37 -5.55
CA ALA A 53 10.91 7.73 -5.12
C ALA A 53 11.80 8.12 -6.31
N GLU A 54 11.74 7.40 -7.42
CA GLU A 54 12.49 7.77 -8.63
C GLU A 54 12.11 9.18 -9.14
N LYS A 55 10.81 9.48 -9.19
CA LYS A 55 10.30 10.80 -9.59
C LYS A 55 10.74 11.89 -8.63
N ALA A 56 10.69 11.66 -7.31
CA ALA A 56 11.15 12.61 -6.29
C ALA A 56 12.67 12.86 -6.36
N TRP A 57 13.46 11.81 -6.62
CA TRP A 57 14.91 11.93 -6.82
C TRP A 57 15.27 12.81 -8.02
N LYS A 58 14.51 12.73 -9.12
CA LYS A 58 14.67 13.62 -10.28
C LYS A 58 14.39 15.09 -9.94
N LYS A 59 13.61 15.35 -8.89
CA LYS A 59 13.31 16.69 -8.34
C LYS A 59 14.28 17.13 -7.24
N GLY A 60 15.25 16.29 -6.87
CA GLY A 60 16.31 16.61 -5.92
C GLY A 60 16.12 16.05 -4.50
N ALA A 61 14.97 15.47 -4.18
CA ALA A 61 14.69 14.90 -2.86
C ALA A 61 15.34 13.51 -2.69
N LYS A 62 16.07 13.29 -1.59
CA LYS A 62 16.79 12.04 -1.31
C LYS A 62 15.93 11.07 -0.51
N ILE A 63 15.12 10.31 -1.23
CA ILE A 63 14.21 9.29 -0.65
C ILE A 63 14.90 7.93 -0.52
N MET A 64 14.66 7.20 0.56
CA MET A 64 15.00 5.78 0.69
C MET A 64 13.73 4.93 0.77
N VAL A 65 13.52 4.03 -0.19
CA VAL A 65 12.49 2.98 -0.14
C VAL A 65 13.01 1.83 0.72
N LEU A 66 12.31 1.57 1.82
CA LEU A 66 12.59 0.47 2.74
C LEU A 66 12.04 -0.86 2.18
N PRO A 67 12.50 -2.01 2.69
CA PRO A 67 11.95 -3.31 2.30
C PRO A 67 10.45 -3.39 2.60
N THR A 68 9.69 -3.89 1.64
CA THR A 68 8.23 -3.99 1.74
C THR A 68 7.82 -5.01 2.80
N ILE A 69 6.82 -4.67 3.62
CA ILE A 69 6.27 -5.58 4.63
C ILE A 69 5.04 -6.30 4.06
N PRO A 70 5.06 -7.64 3.94
CA PRO A 70 3.96 -8.41 3.35
C PRO A 70 2.94 -8.93 4.39
N LEU A 71 2.75 -8.17 5.48
CA LEU A 71 2.01 -8.61 6.67
C LEU A 71 0.78 -7.73 6.92
N GLY A 72 -0.40 -8.18 6.48
CA GLY A 72 -1.66 -7.42 6.59
C GLY A 72 -2.61 -7.91 7.68
N VAL A 73 -3.54 -7.03 8.08
CA VAL A 73 -4.68 -7.39 8.95
C VAL A 73 -5.81 -7.94 8.08
N GLN A 74 -6.17 -9.20 8.34
CA GLN A 74 -7.14 -9.96 7.54
C GLN A 74 -8.52 -10.01 8.19
N ASN A 75 -9.57 -10.12 7.38
CA ASN A 75 -10.95 -10.26 7.83
C ASN A 75 -11.31 -11.72 8.18
N PRO A 76 -12.37 -11.97 8.97
CA PRO A 76 -12.90 -13.32 9.19
C PRO A 76 -13.22 -14.03 7.86
N GLY A 77 -12.98 -15.34 7.79
CA GLY A 77 -13.16 -16.13 6.57
C GLY A 77 -11.99 -16.02 5.57
N GLN A 78 -11.24 -14.92 5.57
CA GLN A 78 -9.97 -14.79 4.82
C GLN A 78 -8.86 -15.57 5.54
N ILE A 79 -8.79 -15.42 6.87
CA ILE A 79 -7.82 -16.10 7.74
C ILE A 79 -7.84 -17.63 7.65
N ASP A 80 -8.96 -18.18 7.17
CA ASP A 80 -9.18 -19.63 7.04
C ASP A 80 -8.72 -20.17 5.67
N LEU A 81 -8.35 -19.30 4.74
CA LEU A 81 -7.89 -19.68 3.40
C LEU A 81 -6.42 -20.11 3.43
N PRO A 82 -6.05 -21.16 2.66
CA PRO A 82 -4.67 -21.62 2.61
C PRO A 82 -3.70 -20.48 2.30
N PHE A 83 -2.63 -20.38 3.08
CA PHE A 83 -1.55 -19.39 2.91
C PHE A 83 -1.94 -17.91 3.08
N CYS A 84 -3.17 -17.57 3.47
CA CYS A 84 -3.51 -16.22 3.93
C CYS A 84 -2.80 -15.94 5.26
N LEU A 85 -1.99 -14.88 5.33
CA LEU A 85 -1.19 -14.58 6.52
C LEU A 85 -1.82 -13.42 7.30
N HIS A 86 -2.66 -13.78 8.29
CA HIS A 86 -3.21 -12.81 9.22
C HIS A 86 -2.16 -12.30 10.22
N THR A 87 -1.97 -10.98 10.23
CA THR A 87 -1.18 -10.29 11.24
C THR A 87 -2.09 -9.53 12.18
N LYS A 88 -1.89 -9.70 13.49
CA LYS A 88 -2.64 -8.94 14.49
C LYS A 88 -2.26 -7.46 14.38
N PRO A 89 -3.20 -6.52 14.58
CA PRO A 89 -2.86 -5.10 14.65
C PRO A 89 -1.74 -4.80 15.66
N SER A 90 -1.75 -5.46 16.82
CA SER A 90 -0.68 -5.31 17.82
C SER A 90 0.68 -5.79 17.34
N THR A 91 0.73 -6.83 16.50
CA THR A 91 1.98 -7.29 15.89
C THR A 91 2.50 -6.29 14.86
N GLN A 92 1.60 -5.69 14.05
CA GLN A 92 2.01 -4.60 13.15
C GLN A 92 2.56 -3.40 13.95
N THR A 93 1.93 -3.03 15.08
CA THR A 93 2.43 -1.96 15.95
C THR A 93 3.85 -2.23 16.44
N LEU A 94 4.14 -3.45 16.89
CA LEU A 94 5.49 -3.82 17.35
C LEU A 94 6.52 -3.72 16.22
N ILE A 95 6.21 -4.26 15.04
CA ILE A 95 7.11 -4.19 13.87
C ILE A 95 7.35 -2.73 13.48
N PHE A 96 6.30 -1.92 13.42
CA PHE A 96 6.41 -0.52 13.05
C PHE A 96 7.22 0.27 14.07
N GLN A 97 7.02 0.02 15.36
CA GLN A 97 7.78 0.65 16.43
C GLN A 97 9.28 0.35 16.34
N ASP A 98 9.66 -0.92 16.09
CA ASP A 98 11.07 -1.31 15.93
C ASP A 98 11.72 -0.58 14.74
N ILE A 99 11.00 -0.44 13.62
CA ILE A 99 11.47 0.28 12.43
C ILE A 99 11.62 1.78 12.73
N VAL A 100 10.62 2.39 13.36
CA VAL A 100 10.65 3.81 13.74
C VAL A 100 11.82 4.07 14.70
N GLU A 101 12.03 3.22 15.70
CA GLU A 101 13.14 3.35 16.65
C GLU A 101 14.50 3.25 15.93
N ALA A 102 14.64 2.31 15.00
CA ALA A 102 15.87 2.14 14.21
C ALA A 102 16.17 3.39 13.37
N LEU A 103 15.20 3.89 12.62
CA LEU A 103 15.34 5.11 11.80
C LEU A 103 15.63 6.34 12.69
N TYR A 104 14.95 6.43 13.83
CA TYR A 104 15.16 7.51 14.78
C TYR A 104 16.59 7.51 15.33
N LYS A 105 17.13 6.37 15.74
CA LYS A 105 18.55 6.25 16.16
C LYS A 105 19.52 6.62 15.04
N GLN A 106 19.17 6.35 13.79
CA GLN A 106 19.96 6.64 12.60
C GLN A 106 19.87 8.10 12.11
N LYS A 107 19.15 8.96 12.84
CA LYS A 107 18.92 10.37 12.47
C LYS A 107 18.06 10.57 11.22
N ILE A 108 17.31 9.55 10.80
CA ILE A 108 16.25 9.68 9.80
C ILE A 108 14.99 10.12 10.54
N ARG A 109 14.48 11.31 10.19
CA ARG A 109 13.46 12.02 10.98
C ARG A 109 12.13 12.15 10.25
N LYS A 110 12.02 11.67 9.02
CA LYS A 110 10.80 11.77 8.21
C LYS A 110 10.50 10.40 7.61
N LEU A 111 9.31 9.88 7.90
CA LEU A 111 8.85 8.57 7.46
C LEU A 111 7.47 8.68 6.82
N VAL A 112 7.36 8.20 5.59
CA VAL A 112 6.10 7.99 4.90
C VAL A 112 5.77 6.51 4.97
N LEU A 113 4.70 6.15 5.68
CA LEU A 113 4.12 4.82 5.63
C LEU A 113 3.20 4.74 4.41
N LEU A 114 3.53 3.90 3.44
CA LEU A 114 2.75 3.69 2.23
C LEU A 114 1.98 2.38 2.35
N ASN A 115 0.66 2.48 2.54
CA ASN A 115 -0.23 1.34 2.66
C ASN A 115 -0.83 0.95 1.31
N GLY A 116 -0.85 -0.35 1.02
CA GLY A 116 -1.59 -0.92 -0.11
C GLY A 116 -2.57 -2.03 0.23
N HIS A 117 -2.95 -2.18 1.51
CA HIS A 117 -4.00 -3.11 1.90
C HIS A 117 -5.09 -2.39 2.67
N GLY A 118 -6.35 -2.54 2.23
CA GLY A 118 -7.51 -1.91 2.86
C GLY A 118 -7.80 -2.39 4.28
N GLY A 119 -7.32 -3.58 4.67
CA GLY A 119 -7.48 -4.13 6.01
C GLY A 119 -6.58 -3.49 7.07
N ASN A 120 -5.49 -2.82 6.66
CA ASN A 120 -4.58 -2.15 7.58
C ASN A 120 -5.17 -0.83 8.09
N ASP A 121 -5.13 -0.60 9.41
CA ASP A 121 -5.47 0.69 10.02
C ASP A 121 -4.31 1.25 10.83
N PHE A 122 -3.53 2.11 10.18
CA PHE A 122 -2.31 2.66 10.76
C PHE A 122 -2.53 3.96 11.55
N LYS A 123 -3.70 4.61 11.46
CA LYS A 123 -3.92 5.91 12.14
C LYS A 123 -3.82 5.79 13.67
N PRO A 124 -4.41 4.78 14.33
CA PRO A 124 -4.21 4.57 15.77
C PRO A 124 -2.73 4.34 16.12
N MET A 125 -2.05 3.53 15.31
CA MET A 125 -0.64 3.18 15.50
C MET A 125 0.28 4.40 15.39
N VAL A 126 0.08 5.25 14.37
CA VAL A 126 0.80 6.52 14.23
C VAL A 126 0.54 7.42 15.44
N ARG A 127 -0.70 7.53 15.93
CA ARG A 127 -1.03 8.33 17.13
C ARG A 127 -0.37 7.79 18.40
N GLU A 128 -0.16 6.49 18.50
CA GLU A 128 0.51 5.85 19.63
C GLU A 128 2.03 6.07 19.60
N ILE A 129 2.64 5.99 18.42
CA ILE A 129 4.11 6.02 18.25
C ILE A 129 4.65 7.44 18.10
N GLN A 130 3.99 8.31 17.34
CA GLN A 130 4.45 9.67 17.04
C GLN A 130 4.86 10.49 18.29
N PRO A 131 4.12 10.47 19.43
CA PRO A 131 4.51 11.21 20.63
C PRO A 131 5.79 10.68 21.32
N GLN A 132 6.18 9.44 21.05
CA GLN A 132 7.39 8.82 21.61
C GLN A 132 8.67 9.33 20.91
N PHE A 133 8.52 9.92 19.71
CA PHE A 133 9.62 10.38 18.86
C PHE A 133 9.37 11.84 18.42
N PRO A 134 9.54 12.82 19.32
CA PRO A 134 9.11 14.21 19.09
C PRO A 134 9.85 14.94 17.97
N GLU A 135 11.03 14.48 17.59
CA GLU A 135 11.80 15.05 16.46
C GLU A 135 11.49 14.35 15.12
N MET A 136 10.56 13.41 15.10
CA MET A 136 10.22 12.65 13.89
C MET A 136 8.87 13.11 13.35
N LEU A 137 8.70 13.06 12.03
CA LEU A 137 7.41 13.22 11.38
C LEU A 137 7.04 11.91 10.69
N ILE A 138 5.90 11.34 11.07
CA ILE A 138 5.34 10.11 10.49
C ILE A 138 4.06 10.47 9.74
N SER A 139 4.02 10.20 8.45
CA SER A 139 2.82 10.35 7.63
C SER A 139 2.34 8.99 7.10
N LEU A 140 1.06 8.94 6.72
CA LEU A 140 0.40 7.77 6.15
C LEU A 140 -0.15 8.15 4.78
N VAL A 141 0.20 7.36 3.77
CA VAL A 141 -0.35 7.44 2.41
C VAL A 141 -1.05 6.11 2.12
N GLU A 142 -2.31 6.20 1.66
CA GLU A 142 -3.08 5.05 1.18
C GLU A 142 -3.27 5.25 -0.33
N TRP A 143 -2.40 4.66 -1.15
CA TRP A 143 -2.28 5.03 -2.57
C TRP A 143 -3.59 4.83 -3.35
N PHE A 144 -4.31 3.76 -3.02
CA PHE A 144 -5.59 3.37 -3.62
C PHE A 144 -6.75 4.32 -3.26
N LYS A 145 -6.52 5.33 -2.41
CA LYS A 145 -7.49 6.36 -2.03
C LYS A 145 -7.15 7.76 -2.55
N ILE A 146 -6.04 7.94 -3.28
CA ILE A 146 -5.59 9.26 -3.75
C ILE A 146 -6.54 9.81 -4.83
N TYR A 147 -7.02 8.94 -5.71
CA TYR A 147 -7.89 9.30 -6.84
C TYR A 147 -9.21 8.55 -6.79
N ASP A 148 -10.23 9.14 -7.43
CA ASP A 148 -11.49 8.45 -7.71
C ASP A 148 -11.27 7.40 -8.79
N LEU A 149 -11.51 6.12 -8.45
CA LEU A 149 -11.27 5.00 -9.35
C LEU A 149 -12.16 5.05 -10.60
N SER A 150 -13.32 5.69 -10.53
CA SER A 150 -14.24 5.81 -11.67
C SER A 150 -13.70 6.69 -12.82
N GLU A 151 -12.64 7.47 -12.57
CA GLU A 151 -11.95 8.24 -13.61
C GLU A 151 -10.98 7.37 -14.46
N TYR A 152 -10.70 6.15 -14.01
CA TYR A 152 -9.70 5.25 -14.60
C TYR A 152 -10.24 3.87 -14.97
N PHE A 153 -11.22 3.38 -14.22
CA PHE A 153 -11.76 2.03 -14.31
C PHE A 153 -13.27 2.05 -14.50
N GLU A 154 -13.80 1.03 -15.15
CA GLU A 154 -15.23 0.95 -15.51
C GLU A 154 -16.04 0.13 -14.52
N GLU A 155 -15.44 -0.93 -13.97
CA GLU A 155 -16.05 -1.78 -12.97
C GLU A 155 -15.68 -1.31 -11.56
N ASP A 156 -16.70 -1.17 -10.71
CA ASP A 156 -16.49 -0.96 -9.29
C ASP A 156 -15.92 -2.24 -8.63
N GLY A 157 -15.09 -2.05 -7.62
CA GLY A 157 -14.50 -3.15 -6.88
C GLY A 157 -13.61 -2.65 -5.77
N ASP A 158 -13.42 -3.47 -4.73
CA ASP A 158 -12.52 -3.15 -3.63
C ASP A 158 -11.49 -4.24 -3.33
N HIS A 159 -11.51 -5.36 -4.04
CA HIS A 159 -10.53 -6.45 -3.87
C HIS A 159 -10.42 -7.32 -5.13
N ALA A 160 -9.22 -7.47 -5.68
CA ALA A 160 -8.89 -8.22 -6.88
C ALA A 160 -9.75 -7.85 -8.11
N GLY A 161 -10.24 -6.61 -8.15
CA GLY A 161 -11.08 -6.07 -9.22
C GLY A 161 -10.27 -5.50 -10.38
N GLU A 162 -10.92 -4.67 -11.19
CA GLU A 162 -10.32 -4.08 -12.39
C GLU A 162 -9.03 -3.28 -12.09
N MET A 163 -9.00 -2.54 -10.99
CA MET A 163 -7.89 -1.67 -10.60
C MET A 163 -6.60 -2.47 -10.32
N GLU A 164 -6.62 -3.35 -9.31
CA GLU A 164 -5.44 -4.14 -8.91
C GLU A 164 -4.99 -5.07 -10.04
N THR A 165 -5.94 -5.66 -10.76
CA THR A 165 -5.63 -6.48 -11.93
C THR A 165 -4.88 -5.68 -12.99
N SER A 166 -5.34 -4.47 -13.30
CA SER A 166 -4.69 -3.58 -14.27
C SER A 166 -3.29 -3.15 -13.82
N VAL A 167 -3.11 -2.88 -12.52
CA VAL A 167 -1.83 -2.50 -11.90
C VAL A 167 -0.82 -3.66 -11.98
N ILE A 168 -1.19 -4.88 -11.58
CA ILE A 168 -0.30 -6.05 -11.71
C ILE A 168 -0.05 -6.39 -13.17
N MET A 169 -1.04 -6.30 -14.07
CA MET A 169 -0.81 -6.49 -15.51
C MET A 169 0.23 -5.50 -16.06
N HIS A 170 0.26 -4.27 -15.53
CA HIS A 170 1.27 -3.28 -15.91
C HIS A 170 2.67 -3.64 -15.39
N TYR A 171 2.81 -3.91 -14.10
CA TYR A 171 4.12 -4.12 -13.47
C TYR A 171 4.68 -5.53 -13.61
N TYR A 172 3.82 -6.53 -13.52
CA TYR A 172 4.17 -7.95 -13.45
C TYR A 172 3.21 -8.81 -14.29
N PRO A 173 3.11 -8.58 -15.61
CA PRO A 173 2.16 -9.30 -16.47
C PRO A 173 2.33 -10.83 -16.43
N HIS A 174 3.52 -11.32 -16.10
CA HIS A 174 3.84 -12.74 -15.99
C HIS A 174 3.31 -13.42 -14.71
N LEU A 175 2.77 -12.65 -13.76
CA LEU A 175 2.18 -13.15 -12.52
C LEU A 175 0.65 -13.23 -12.56
N VAL A 176 0.03 -12.73 -13.62
CA VAL A 176 -1.43 -12.73 -13.79
C VAL A 176 -1.82 -13.90 -14.67
N LEU A 177 -2.74 -14.75 -14.20
CA LEU A 177 -3.36 -15.75 -15.06
C LEU A 177 -4.26 -15.06 -16.12
N PRO A 178 -4.53 -15.72 -17.26
CA PRO A 178 -5.51 -15.22 -18.22
C PRO A 178 -6.84 -14.85 -17.55
N LEU A 179 -7.48 -13.76 -17.97
CA LEU A 179 -8.69 -13.25 -17.32
C LEU A 179 -9.88 -14.21 -17.42
N GLU A 180 -9.89 -15.12 -18.39
CA GLU A 180 -10.85 -16.22 -18.46
C GLU A 180 -10.76 -17.22 -17.30
N GLU A 181 -9.64 -17.23 -16.56
CA GLU A 181 -9.46 -18.00 -15.33
C GLU A 181 -9.87 -17.21 -14.07
N ALA A 182 -10.09 -15.90 -14.19
CA ALA A 182 -10.59 -15.08 -13.10
C ALA A 182 -12.08 -15.39 -12.84
N GLY A 183 -12.46 -15.44 -11.56
CA GLY A 183 -13.86 -15.41 -11.15
C GLY A 183 -14.47 -14.03 -11.40
N ASP A 184 -15.80 -13.97 -11.46
CA ASP A 184 -16.54 -12.73 -11.71
C ASP A 184 -16.41 -11.69 -10.59
N GLY A 185 -15.86 -12.06 -9.42
CA GLY A 185 -15.72 -11.17 -8.26
C GLY A 185 -17.08 -10.77 -7.66
N ASN A 186 -18.10 -11.58 -7.90
CA ASN A 186 -19.46 -11.37 -7.42
C ASN A 186 -19.49 -11.44 -5.89
N SER A 187 -20.02 -10.41 -5.25
CA SER A 187 -20.06 -10.31 -3.80
C SER A 187 -21.46 -10.09 -3.24
N LYS A 188 -21.72 -10.64 -2.05
CA LYS A 188 -22.97 -10.40 -1.32
C LYS A 188 -22.84 -9.18 -0.41
N SER A 189 -23.79 -8.27 -0.52
CA SER A 189 -23.86 -7.11 0.37
C SER A 189 -24.49 -7.46 1.73
N SER A 190 -24.21 -6.65 2.75
CA SER A 190 -24.83 -6.79 4.07
C SER A 190 -26.34 -6.60 4.01
N LYS A 191 -27.10 -7.39 4.78
CA LYS A 191 -28.55 -7.17 4.97
C LYS A 191 -28.85 -6.00 5.92
N LEU A 192 -27.86 -5.54 6.67
CA LEU A 192 -28.00 -4.43 7.60
C LEU A 192 -27.87 -3.10 6.85
N LYS A 193 -28.98 -2.37 6.73
CA LYS A 193 -29.00 -1.04 6.08
C LYS A 193 -27.96 -0.07 6.67
N GLY A 194 -27.77 -0.14 8.00
CA GLY A 194 -26.77 0.67 8.72
C GLY A 194 -25.32 0.40 8.29
N VAL A 195 -25.02 -0.81 7.82
CA VAL A 195 -23.70 -1.14 7.27
C VAL A 195 -23.58 -0.66 5.82
N LEU A 196 -24.63 -0.87 5.02
CA LEU A 196 -24.67 -0.43 3.61
C LEU A 196 -24.54 1.10 3.47
N ASN A 197 -25.22 1.86 4.33
CA ASN A 197 -25.18 3.32 4.33
C ASN A 197 -24.05 3.90 5.21
N LYS A 198 -23.12 3.05 5.67
CA LYS A 198 -21.94 3.42 6.47
C LYS A 198 -22.25 4.10 7.82
N THR A 199 -23.43 3.89 8.39
CA THR A 199 -23.76 4.32 9.77
C THR A 199 -22.96 3.53 10.83
N ALA A 200 -22.68 2.26 10.54
CA ALA A 200 -21.88 1.38 11.38
C ALA A 200 -20.93 0.54 10.51
N TRP A 201 -19.81 0.12 11.08
CA TRP A 201 -18.85 -0.74 10.41
C TRP A 201 -18.77 -2.11 11.10
N ILE A 202 -18.66 -3.16 10.29
CA ILE A 202 -18.33 -4.53 10.72
C ILE A 202 -17.40 -5.15 9.66
N PRO A 203 -16.50 -6.07 10.05
CA PRO A 203 -15.68 -6.77 9.07
C PRO A 203 -16.54 -7.69 8.21
N ARG A 204 -16.19 -7.82 6.93
CA ARG A 204 -16.81 -8.81 6.03
C ARG A 204 -16.42 -10.22 6.48
N GLN A 205 -17.36 -11.16 6.41
CA GLN A 205 -17.05 -12.59 6.54
C GLN A 205 -16.82 -13.16 5.14
N TRP A 206 -15.57 -13.26 4.73
CA TRP A 206 -15.19 -13.47 3.32
C TRP A 206 -15.80 -14.72 2.70
N ASN A 207 -15.77 -15.85 3.43
CA ASN A 207 -16.39 -17.11 3.03
C ASN A 207 -17.92 -17.05 2.82
N LYS A 208 -18.59 -15.99 3.29
CA LYS A 208 -20.02 -15.73 3.05
C LYS A 208 -20.26 -14.64 2.01
N VAL A 209 -19.26 -13.83 1.71
CA VAL A 209 -19.37 -12.65 0.83
C VAL A 209 -19.00 -13.00 -0.60
N SER A 210 -17.88 -13.67 -0.82
CA SER A 210 -17.39 -14.03 -2.15
C SER A 210 -17.03 -15.52 -2.20
N SER A 211 -17.27 -16.15 -3.34
CA SER A 211 -16.86 -17.54 -3.60
C SER A 211 -15.45 -17.66 -4.16
N ASP A 212 -14.98 -16.64 -4.89
CA ASP A 212 -13.68 -16.61 -5.55
C ASP A 212 -12.65 -15.78 -4.81
N THR A 213 -13.03 -15.17 -3.68
CA THR A 213 -12.26 -14.21 -2.87
C THR A 213 -12.18 -12.79 -3.44
N GLY A 214 -12.59 -12.56 -4.69
CA GLY A 214 -12.67 -11.23 -5.30
C GLY A 214 -13.94 -10.47 -4.89
N VAL A 215 -13.86 -9.13 -4.94
CA VAL A 215 -14.99 -8.20 -4.84
C VAL A 215 -14.81 -7.13 -5.91
N GLY A 216 -15.49 -7.33 -7.03
CA GLY A 216 -15.37 -6.50 -8.23
C GLY A 216 -14.94 -7.31 -9.43
N ASN A 217 -15.50 -7.00 -10.60
CA ASN A 217 -15.29 -7.75 -11.82
C ASN A 217 -13.95 -7.33 -12.48
N PRO A 218 -12.97 -8.25 -12.67
CA PRO A 218 -11.67 -7.90 -13.25
C PRO A 218 -11.64 -7.93 -14.78
N GLN A 219 -12.73 -8.35 -15.46
CA GLN A 219 -12.72 -8.69 -16.90
C GLN A 219 -12.37 -7.53 -17.84
N LYS A 220 -12.44 -6.29 -17.37
CA LYS A 220 -12.10 -5.10 -18.14
C LYS A 220 -10.71 -4.53 -17.83
N ALA A 221 -9.93 -5.25 -17.03
CA ALA A 221 -8.59 -4.84 -16.64
C ALA A 221 -7.64 -4.83 -17.84
N THR A 222 -6.79 -3.81 -17.92
CA THR A 222 -5.73 -3.73 -18.93
C THR A 222 -4.47 -3.10 -18.36
N ALA A 223 -3.31 -3.48 -18.88
CA ALA A 223 -2.04 -2.89 -18.48
C ALA A 223 -2.00 -1.37 -18.76
N GLU A 224 -2.69 -0.90 -19.80
CA GLU A 224 -2.80 0.51 -20.15
C GLU A 224 -3.58 1.31 -19.11
N LYS A 225 -4.68 0.77 -18.59
CA LYS A 225 -5.44 1.40 -17.50
C LYS A 225 -4.59 1.51 -16.24
N GLY A 226 -3.89 0.43 -15.89
CA GLY A 226 -2.96 0.39 -14.76
C GLY A 226 -1.89 1.46 -14.91
N LYS A 227 -1.21 1.51 -16.06
CA LYS A 227 -0.19 2.52 -16.37
C LYS A 227 -0.70 3.95 -16.22
N LYS A 228 -1.88 4.25 -16.75
CA LYS A 228 -2.48 5.60 -16.68
C LYS A 228 -2.73 6.00 -15.22
N TYR A 229 -3.36 5.12 -14.44
CA TYR A 229 -3.65 5.36 -13.04
C TYR A 229 -2.37 5.54 -12.20
N LEU A 230 -1.39 4.67 -12.42
CA LEU A 230 -0.12 4.69 -11.69
C LEU A 230 0.72 5.92 -12.01
N GLU A 231 0.64 6.47 -13.23
CA GLU A 231 1.36 7.70 -13.57
C GLU A 231 0.92 8.87 -12.68
N ASP A 232 -0.38 9.02 -12.45
CA ASP A 232 -0.95 10.07 -11.62
C ASP A 232 -0.69 9.81 -10.13
N VAL A 233 -0.97 8.59 -9.64
CA VAL A 233 -0.72 8.17 -8.25
C VAL A 233 0.74 8.38 -7.85
N THR A 234 1.68 7.85 -8.63
CA THR A 234 3.11 7.96 -8.30
C THR A 234 3.62 9.39 -8.42
N SER A 235 3.02 10.23 -9.26
CA SER A 235 3.35 11.65 -9.35
C SER A 235 2.91 12.42 -8.12
N SER A 236 1.67 12.21 -7.63
CA SER A 236 1.20 12.84 -6.39
C SER A 236 2.03 12.41 -5.18
N ILE A 237 2.38 11.12 -5.08
CA ILE A 237 3.23 10.63 -3.99
C ILE A 237 4.64 11.25 -4.11
N ALA A 238 5.18 11.37 -5.32
CA ALA A 238 6.47 12.01 -5.53
C ALA A 238 6.48 13.49 -5.15
N ASP A 239 5.42 14.24 -5.48
CA ASP A 239 5.26 15.64 -5.07
C ASP A 239 5.21 15.77 -3.55
N PHE A 240 4.41 14.92 -2.89
CA PHE A 240 4.37 14.88 -1.44
C PHE A 240 5.71 14.50 -0.80
N LEU A 241 6.48 13.58 -1.40
CA LEU A 241 7.82 13.23 -0.93
C LEU A 241 8.81 14.40 -1.03
N VAL A 242 8.67 15.25 -2.04
CA VAL A 242 9.47 16.48 -2.17
C VAL A 242 9.06 17.48 -1.09
N GLU A 243 7.77 17.72 -0.88
CA GLU A 243 7.27 18.57 0.21
C GLU A 243 7.76 18.07 1.58
N MET A 244 7.66 16.76 1.82
CA MET A 244 8.18 16.13 3.03
C MET A 244 9.68 16.36 3.16
N ALA A 245 10.48 16.24 2.10
CA ALA A 245 11.92 16.48 2.17
C ALA A 245 12.24 17.92 2.58
N GLU A 246 11.51 18.90 2.03
CA GLU A 246 11.73 20.33 2.22
C GLU A 246 11.12 20.89 3.52
N CYS A 247 10.10 20.23 4.08
CA CYS A 247 9.36 20.79 5.22
C CYS A 247 10.23 20.97 6.47
N ASN A 248 10.00 22.05 7.22
CA ASN A 248 10.41 22.14 8.61
C ASN A 248 9.27 21.59 9.48
N PHE A 249 9.44 20.41 10.07
CA PHE A 249 8.34 19.80 10.82
C PHE A 249 8.00 20.57 12.13
N GLU A 250 8.90 21.44 12.60
CA GLU A 250 8.66 22.32 13.75
C GLU A 250 7.75 23.52 13.41
N ASP A 251 7.56 23.81 12.12
CA ASP A 251 6.81 24.97 11.60
C ASP A 251 5.88 24.54 10.46
N LEU A 252 5.05 23.52 10.71
CA LEU A 252 4.14 22.93 9.70
C LEU A 252 2.83 23.66 9.52
N TYR A 253 2.43 24.50 10.47
CA TYR A 253 1.09 25.06 10.55
C TYR A 253 1.11 26.57 10.27
N LYS A 254 0.12 27.07 9.53
CA LYS A 254 -0.10 28.49 9.24
C LYS A 254 -1.32 29.02 9.99
#